data_AF-A0A4R2EDB0-F1
#
_entry.id   AF-A0A4R2EDB0-F1
#
_cell.length_a   1.000
_cell.length_b   1.000
_cell.length_c   1.000
_cell.angle_alpha   90.00
_cell.angle_beta   90.00
_cell.angle_gamma   90.00
#
_symmetry.space_group_name_H-M   'P 1'
#
loop_
_entity.id
_entity.type
_entity.pdbx_description
1 polymer ?
#
loop_
_entity_poly.entity_id
_entity_poly.type
_entity_poly.pdbx_seq_one_letter_code
_entity_poly.pdbx_strand_id
1 'polypeptide(L)'
;MQYEGLRIRIVEYSKGYVADHWCTKGHIVHCLEGEFVSELKDGEKFTLTKGMTYVVTDELSSHRSTTEQGVKLLIIDGDFLKLNVD
;
A
#
# COMPACT_ATOMS: atom_id res chain seq x y z
N MET A 1 -13.98 -10.44 13.22
CA MET A 1 -14.88 -10.77 12.10
C MET A 1 -14.07 -10.69 10.83
N GLN A 2 -14.15 -11.69 9.97
CA GLN A 2 -13.46 -11.74 8.67
C GLN A 2 -14.54 -11.89 7.61
N TYR A 3 -14.52 -11.01 6.61
CA TYR A 3 -15.46 -11.06 5.49
C TYR A 3 -14.80 -11.72 4.29
N GLU A 4 -15.56 -12.53 3.55
CA GLU A 4 -15.08 -13.13 2.31
C GLU A 4 -14.68 -12.03 1.31
N GLY A 5 -13.54 -12.21 0.64
CA GLY A 5 -13.02 -11.23 -0.31
C GLY A 5 -12.39 -9.96 0.29
N LEU A 6 -12.33 -9.81 1.62
CA LEU A 6 -11.72 -8.66 2.31
C LEU A 6 -10.58 -9.12 3.21
N ARG A 7 -9.35 -8.63 3.00
CA ARG A 7 -8.20 -8.91 3.86
C ARG A 7 -7.72 -7.63 4.53
N ILE A 8 -7.61 -7.67 5.86
CA ILE A 8 -7.10 -6.58 6.68
C ILE A 8 -5.90 -7.11 7.46
N ARG A 9 -4.75 -6.46 7.34
CA ARG A 9 -3.51 -6.93 7.97
C ARG A 9 -2.63 -5.77 8.42
N ILE A 10 -1.93 -5.97 9.53
CA ILE A 10 -0.83 -5.11 9.93
C ILE A 10 0.46 -5.68 9.35
N VAL A 11 1.28 -4.82 8.77
CA VAL A 11 2.56 -5.18 8.14
C VAL A 11 3.63 -4.26 8.68
N GLU A 12 4.80 -4.82 8.98
CA GLU A 12 5.99 -4.06 9.33
C GLU A 12 7.02 -4.19 8.22
N TYR A 13 7.47 -3.05 7.70
CA TYR A 13 8.64 -2.98 6.83
C TYR A 13 9.84 -2.62 7.68
N SER A 14 10.90 -3.41 7.55
CA SER A 14 12.15 -3.19 8.27
C SER A 14 12.88 -1.93 7.78
N LYS A 15 13.85 -1.47 8.57
CA LYS A 15 14.80 -0.44 8.16
C LYS A 15 15.43 -0.78 6.79
N GLY A 16 15.44 0.18 5.87
CA GLY A 16 15.98 0.00 4.52
C GLY A 16 15.16 -0.93 3.62
N TYR A 17 13.91 -1.22 3.98
CA TYR A 17 13.04 -2.05 3.15
C TYR A 17 12.82 -1.40 1.78
N VAL A 18 12.95 -2.21 0.73
CA VAL A 18 12.64 -1.88 -0.66
C VAL A 18 11.80 -3.01 -1.21
N ALA A 19 10.59 -2.70 -1.68
CA ALA A 19 9.76 -3.70 -2.35
C ALA A 19 10.47 -4.23 -3.61
N ASP A 20 10.38 -5.55 -3.82
CA ASP A 20 11.06 -6.27 -4.90
C ASP A 20 10.26 -6.31 -6.22
N HIS A 21 9.03 -5.81 -6.20
CA HIS A 21 8.14 -5.74 -7.37
C HIS A 21 7.25 -4.49 -7.34
N TRP A 22 6.65 -4.21 -8.50
CA TRP A 22 5.57 -3.24 -8.63
C TRP A 22 4.24 -3.91 -8.30
N CYS A 23 3.52 -3.41 -7.30
CA CYS A 23 2.19 -3.89 -7.00
C CYS A 23 1.19 -3.28 -7.98
N THR A 24 0.46 -4.13 -8.71
CA THR A 24 -0.61 -3.72 -9.64
C THR A 24 -2.01 -3.83 -9.02
N LYS A 25 -2.10 -4.42 -7.83
CA LYS A 25 -3.36 -4.61 -7.10
C LYS A 25 -3.75 -3.35 -6.35
N GLY A 26 -5.04 -3.07 -6.34
CA GLY A 26 -5.66 -2.05 -5.52
C GLY A 26 -5.64 -2.45 -4.05
N HIS A 27 -5.32 -1.48 -3.20
CA HIS A 27 -5.38 -1.60 -1.75
C HIS A 27 -5.44 -0.22 -1.10
N ILE A 28 -5.87 -0.21 0.15
CA ILE A 28 -5.80 0.96 1.03
C ILE A 28 -4.66 0.70 2.01
N VAL A 29 -3.76 1.68 2.16
CA VAL A 29 -2.72 1.63 3.18
C VAL A 29 -2.87 2.82 4.10
N HIS A 30 -2.84 2.56 5.40
CA HIS A 30 -2.77 3.58 6.43
C HIS A 30 -1.46 3.42 7.23
N CYS A 31 -0.72 4.53 7.38
CA CYS A 31 0.54 4.54 8.11
C CYS A 31 0.27 4.66 9.62
N LEU A 32 0.53 3.59 10.36
CA LEU A 32 0.32 3.55 11.81
C LEU A 32 1.51 4.19 12.55
N GLU A 33 2.73 3.93 12.10
CA GLU A 33 3.98 4.43 12.69
C GLU A 33 5.09 4.51 11.64
N GLY A 34 6.04 5.44 11.80
CA GLY A 34 7.16 5.62 10.88
C GLY A 34 6.79 6.40 9.62
N GLU A 35 7.57 6.17 8.56
CA GLU A 35 7.38 6.79 7.26
C GLU A 35 7.83 5.87 6.12
N PHE A 36 7.24 6.05 4.95
CA PHE A 36 7.62 5.35 3.74
C PHE A 36 7.36 6.21 2.51
N VAL A 37 8.04 5.88 1.41
CA VAL A 37 7.81 6.48 0.09
C VAL A 37 7.03 5.49 -0.75
N SER A 38 5.95 5.96 -1.37
CA SER A 38 5.27 5.26 -2.45
C SER A 38 5.69 5.88 -3.78
N GLU A 39 6.33 5.10 -4.64
CA GLU A 39 6.74 5.48 -5.99
C GLU A 39 5.76 4.89 -6.99
N LEU A 40 5.20 5.69 -7.89
CA LEU A 40 4.40 5.26 -9.03
C LEU A 40 5.30 4.91 -10.21
N LYS A 41 4.78 4.11 -11.15
CA LYS A 41 5.55 3.61 -12.29
C LYS A 41 6.04 4.71 -13.25
N ASP A 42 5.36 5.85 -13.28
CA ASP A 42 5.78 7.04 -14.03
C ASP A 42 6.89 7.86 -13.34
N GLY A 43 7.25 7.48 -12.11
CA GLY A 43 8.30 8.10 -11.32
C GLY A 43 7.79 9.10 -10.29
N GLU A 44 6.48 9.38 -10.21
CA GLU A 44 5.92 10.23 -9.15
C GLU A 44 6.13 9.58 -7.78
N LYS A 45 6.46 10.39 -6.75
CA LYS A 45 6.79 9.91 -5.40
C LYS A 45 6.00 10.66 -4.35
N PHE A 46 5.45 9.90 -3.41
CA PHE A 46 4.72 10.41 -2.27
C PHE A 46 5.36 9.91 -0.98
N THR A 47 5.72 10.82 -0.07
CA THR A 47 6.13 10.46 1.28
C THR A 47 4.91 10.42 2.17
N LEU A 48 4.70 9.29 2.85
CA LEU A 48 3.61 9.08 3.77
C LEU A 48 4.15 8.88 5.18
N THR A 49 3.59 9.62 6.13
CA THR A 49 3.97 9.57 7.55
C THR A 49 2.79 9.12 8.40
N LYS A 50 3.06 8.86 9.68
CA LYS A 50 2.05 8.44 10.67
C LYS A 50 0.75 9.23 10.55
N GLY A 51 -0.37 8.51 10.44
CA GLY A 51 -1.73 9.04 10.33
C GLY A 51 -2.19 9.27 8.90
N MET A 52 -1.31 9.20 7.89
CA MET A 52 -1.69 9.33 6.50
C MET A 52 -2.24 8.04 5.92
N THR A 53 -3.17 8.18 4.98
CA THR A 53 -3.75 7.08 4.19
C THR A 53 -3.53 7.36 2.72
N TYR A 54 -3.23 6.33 1.94
CA TYR A 54 -3.40 6.39 0.49
C TYR A 54 -4.17 5.20 -0.03
N VAL A 55 -4.78 5.41 -1.19
CA VAL A 55 -5.61 4.44 -1.90
C VAL A 55 -5.03 4.30 -3.30
N VAL A 56 -4.86 3.05 -3.71
CA VAL A 56 -4.48 2.68 -5.07
C VAL A 56 -5.53 1.73 -5.63
N THR A 57 -5.79 1.86 -6.92
CA THR A 57 -6.79 1.06 -7.64
C THR A 57 -6.10 0.11 -8.61
N ASP A 58 -6.78 -1.02 -8.90
CA ASP A 58 -6.29 -2.02 -9.84
C ASP A 58 -5.89 -1.38 -11.18
N GLU A 59 -4.72 -1.79 -11.70
CA GLU A 59 -4.17 -1.43 -13.03
C GLU A 59 -3.91 0.07 -13.30
N LEU A 60 -4.37 0.98 -12.44
CA LEU A 60 -4.20 2.43 -12.61
C LEU A 60 -3.07 3.02 -11.77
N SER A 61 -2.62 2.30 -10.74
CA SER A 61 -1.63 2.83 -9.78
C SER A 61 -0.57 1.79 -9.43
N SER A 62 0.11 1.26 -10.47
CA SER A 62 1.29 0.41 -10.27
C SER A 62 2.32 1.16 -9.43
N HIS A 63 2.63 0.64 -8.24
CA HIS A 63 3.46 1.35 -7.28
C HIS A 63 4.43 0.42 -6.55
N ARG A 64 5.43 1.03 -5.91
CA ARG A 64 6.43 0.34 -5.10
C ARG A 64 6.73 1.17 -3.85
N SER A 65 6.87 0.48 -2.71
CA SER A 65 7.14 1.15 -1.43
C SER A 65 8.58 0.95 -0.98
N THR A 66 9.17 2.00 -0.41
CA THR A 66 10.47 1.95 0.27
C THR A 66 10.40 2.67 1.62
N THR A 67 11.25 2.30 2.57
CA THR A 67 11.39 3.04 3.84
C THR A 67 12.83 3.00 4.31
N GLU A 68 13.32 4.14 4.80
CA GLU A 68 14.67 4.25 5.33
C GLU A 68 14.76 3.76 6.78
N GLN A 69 13.78 4.11 7.63
CA GLN A 69 13.80 3.82 9.07
C GLN A 69 12.91 2.65 9.48
N GLY A 70 12.08 2.15 8.57
CA GLY A 70 11.04 1.18 8.86
C GLY A 70 9.68 1.85 9.04
N VAL A 71 8.61 1.08 8.84
CA VAL A 71 7.22 1.57 8.94
C VAL A 71 6.29 0.45 9.40
N LYS A 72 5.27 0.81 10.19
CA LYS A 72 4.14 -0.08 10.50
C LYS A 72 2.90 0.42 9.76
N LEU A 73 2.30 -0.47 9.00
CA LEU A 73 1.19 -0.19 8.09
C LEU A 73 -0.01 -1.04 8.43
N LEU A 74 -1.20 -0.46 8.29
CA LEU A 74 -2.44 -1.20 8.09
C LEU A 74 -2.70 -1.28 6.59
N ILE A 75 -2.78 -2.50 6.05
CA ILE A 75 -3.12 -2.74 4.64
C ILE A 75 -4.47 -3.43 4.57
N ILE A 76 -5.37 -2.86 3.76
CA ILE A 76 -6.68 -3.39 3.46
C ILE A 76 -6.71 -3.67 1.95
N ASP A 77 -6.79 -4.95 1.59
CA ASP A 77 -6.79 -5.40 0.20
C ASP A 77 -7.81 -6.51 0.00
N GLY A 78 -8.17 -6.82 -1.25
CA GLY A 78 -9.21 -7.80 -1.54
C GLY A 78 -9.96 -7.52 -2.84
N ASP A 79 -11.00 -8.30 -3.08
CA ASP A 79 -11.79 -8.23 -4.32
C ASP A 79 -12.72 -7.01 -4.38
N PHE A 80 -12.91 -6.31 -3.25
CA PHE A 80 -13.79 -5.14 -3.15
C PHE A 80 -13.30 -3.90 -3.89
N LEU A 81 -12.03 -3.89 -4.35
CA LEU A 81 -11.46 -2.83 -5.19
C LEU A 81 -11.44 -3.17 -6.67
N LYS A 82 -11.85 -4.39 -7.06
CA LYS A 82 -11.96 -4.76 -8.46
C LYS A 82 -13.01 -3.88 -9.13
N LEU A 83 -12.64 -3.32 -10.28
CA LEU A 83 -13.60 -2.68 -11.16
C LEU A 83 -14.57 -3.74 -11.67
N ASN A 84 -15.83 -3.64 -11.25
CA ASN A 84 -16.90 -4.39 -11.91
C ASN A 84 -17.10 -3.75 -13.28
N VAL A 85 -16.69 -4.47 -14.32
CA VAL A 85 -17.08 -4.16 -15.69
C VAL A 85 -18.32 -5.01 -15.95
N ASP A 86 -19.48 -4.36 -16.02
CA ASP A 86 -20.72 -4.97 -16.51
C ASP A 86 -20.58 -5.41 -17.98
#